data_AF-A0A081ASE7-F1
#
_entry.id   AF-A0A081ASE7-F1
#
_cell.length_a   1.000
_cell.length_b   1.000
_cell.length_c   1.000
_cell.angle_alpha   90.00
_cell.angle_beta   90.00
_cell.angle_gamma   90.00
#
_symmetry.space_group_name_H-M   'P 1'
#
loop_
_entity.id
_entity.type
_entity.pdbx_description
1 polymer ?
#
loop_
_entity_poly.entity_id
_entity_poly.type
_entity_poly.pdbx_seq_one_letter_code
_entity_poly.pdbx_strand_id
1 'polypeptide(L)'
;MACKGFKASSAAQPTEETTRSFLGVVFQKATPARTTYMSVSSIPPTSNECERFFSQAKLVYTEMRKSMDVNTLGVLVFLSYNRDAWDVGSVQAIRRKMHN
;
A
#
# COMPACT_ATOMS: atom_id res chain seq x y z
N MET A 1 1.61 21.00 7.41
CA MET A 1 2.64 20.31 8.22
C MET A 1 3.18 19.16 7.39
N ALA A 2 4.46 19.21 7.04
CA ALA A 2 5.10 18.30 6.09
C ALA A 2 5.92 17.24 6.86
N CYS A 3 5.55 15.97 6.75
CA CYS A 3 6.39 14.89 7.25
C CYS A 3 7.49 14.60 6.22
N LYS A 4 8.70 15.01 6.60
CA LYS A 4 9.97 14.88 5.89
C LYS A 4 10.31 13.39 5.70
N GLY A 5 10.72 13.02 4.49
CA GLY A 5 10.96 11.63 4.08
C GLY A 5 11.95 10.89 4.98
N PHE A 6 11.62 9.63 5.29
CA PHE A 6 12.49 8.70 5.99
C PHE A 6 13.59 8.26 5.01
N LYS A 7 14.75 8.94 5.06
CA LYS A 7 15.92 8.56 4.28
C LYS A 7 16.69 7.48 5.05
N ALA A 8 16.69 6.25 4.53
CA ALA A 8 17.64 5.24 4.97
C ALA A 8 19.05 5.71 4.57
N SER A 9 19.87 6.07 5.55
CA SER A 9 21.26 6.43 5.30
C SER A 9 22.05 5.18 4.95
N SER A 10 22.68 5.23 3.77
CA SER A 10 23.62 4.25 3.25
C SER A 10 24.70 3.90 4.28
N ALA A 11 25.05 2.61 4.28
CA ALA A 11 26.02 1.96 5.15
C ALA A 11 27.31 2.80 5.35
N ALA A 12 27.52 3.23 6.59
CA ALA A 12 28.83 3.65 7.08
C ALA A 12 29.36 2.53 7.98
N GLN A 13 30.61 2.13 7.74
CA GLN A 13 31.26 0.98 8.38
C GLN A 13 31.42 1.18 9.89
N PRO A 14 31.39 0.11 10.71
CA PRO A 14 31.50 0.22 12.17
C PRO A 14 32.95 0.49 12.58
N THR A 15 33.20 1.60 13.27
CA THR A 15 34.40 1.78 14.12
C THR A 15 34.16 1.14 15.49
N GLU A 16 35.20 0.50 16.04
CA GLU A 16 35.15 -0.44 17.17
C GLU A 16 34.58 0.10 18.51
N GLU A 17 34.32 1.40 18.65
CA GLU A 17 33.81 1.99 19.89
C GLU A 17 32.33 1.67 20.18
N THR A 18 31.55 1.31 19.16
CA THR A 18 30.12 1.00 19.35
C THR A 18 29.92 -0.30 20.16
N THR A 19 30.93 -1.17 20.17
CA THR A 19 30.89 -2.50 20.79
C THR A 19 30.84 -2.48 22.32
N ARG A 20 31.11 -1.34 22.96
CA ARG A 20 31.09 -1.18 24.43
C ARG A 20 29.89 -0.41 24.97
N SER A 21 28.97 0.02 24.10
CA SER A 21 27.76 0.71 24.56
C SER A 21 26.70 -0.31 24.98
N PHE A 22 26.09 -0.09 26.16
CA PHE A 22 24.95 -0.85 26.69
C PHE A 22 23.78 -1.00 25.70
N LEU A 23 23.74 -0.17 24.66
CA LEU A 23 22.77 -0.21 23.57
C LEU A 23 22.97 -1.40 22.61
N GLY A 24 24.16 -2.02 22.57
CA GLY A 24 24.47 -3.13 21.66
C GLY A 24 23.62 -4.39 21.93
N VAL A 25 23.25 -4.63 23.18
CA VAL A 25 22.39 -5.76 23.56
C VAL A 25 20.91 -5.47 23.26
N VAL A 26 20.51 -4.20 23.30
CA VAL A 26 19.10 -3.78 23.09
C VAL A 26 18.67 -3.93 21.61
N PHE A 27 19.61 -3.84 20.67
CA PHE A 27 19.35 -4.04 19.24
C PHE A 27 19.66 -5.45 18.73
N GLN A 28 19.86 -6.43 19.63
CA GLN A 28 19.99 -7.81 19.20
C GLN A 28 18.65 -8.23 18.58
N LYS A 29 18.60 -8.22 17.23
CA LYS A 29 17.42 -8.62 16.45
C LYS A 29 17.11 -10.07 16.81
N ALA A 30 16.17 -10.25 17.72
CA ALA A 30 15.58 -11.55 18.00
C ALA A 30 15.01 -12.09 16.69
N THR A 31 15.45 -13.29 16.31
CA THR A 31 14.87 -14.01 15.18
C THR A 31 13.39 -14.20 15.49
N PRO A 32 12.45 -13.62 14.73
CA PRO A 32 11.04 -13.71 15.06
C PRO A 32 10.65 -15.19 15.02
N ALA A 33 10.09 -15.68 16.13
CA ALA A 33 9.52 -17.02 16.19
C ALA A 33 8.52 -17.19 15.03
N ARG A 34 8.54 -18.35 14.36
CA ARG A 34 7.68 -18.62 13.21
C ARG A 34 6.23 -18.61 13.68
N THR A 35 5.55 -17.48 13.48
CA THR A 35 4.16 -17.29 13.92
C THR A 35 3.24 -18.01 12.93
N THR A 36 2.11 -18.50 13.42
CA THR A 36 1.04 -19.07 12.59
C THR A 36 0.25 -18.00 11.83
N TYR A 37 0.49 -16.72 12.12
CA TYR A 37 -0.27 -15.60 11.60
C TYR A 37 0.50 -14.87 10.51
N MET A 38 -0.21 -14.40 9.49
CA MET A 38 0.41 -13.58 8.44
C MET A 38 0.88 -12.24 9.01
N SER A 39 2.01 -11.76 8.49
CA SER A 39 2.53 -10.44 8.85
C SER A 39 1.57 -9.34 8.41
N VAL A 40 1.17 -8.49 9.36
CA VAL A 40 0.34 -7.30 9.13
C VAL A 40 1.15 -6.05 8.77
N SER A 41 2.46 -6.20 8.54
CA SER A 41 3.36 -5.07 8.24
C SER A 41 2.99 -4.29 6.97
N SER A 42 2.24 -4.90 6.04
CA SER A 42 1.72 -4.25 4.84
C SER A 42 0.42 -3.46 5.07
N ILE A 43 -0.24 -3.66 6.21
CA ILE A 43 -1.48 -2.96 6.54
C ILE A 43 -1.10 -1.62 7.15
N PRO A 44 -1.52 -0.48 6.57
CA PRO A 44 -1.23 0.81 7.14
C PRO A 44 -1.88 0.95 8.53
N PRO A 45 -1.24 1.65 9.47
CA PRO A 45 -1.72 1.78 10.85
C PRO A 45 -3.03 2.58 10.99
N THR A 46 -3.48 3.24 9.92
CA THR A 46 -4.65 4.12 9.90
C THR A 46 -5.37 4.05 8.56
N SER A 47 -6.67 4.37 8.53
CA SER A 47 -7.52 4.43 7.34
C SER A 47 -7.28 5.64 6.41
N ASN A 48 -6.28 6.47 6.68
CA ASN A 48 -6.03 7.74 5.97
C ASN A 48 -6.00 7.59 4.43
N GLU A 49 -5.40 6.52 3.91
CA GLU A 49 -5.35 6.28 2.46
C GLU A 49 -6.74 5.99 1.88
N CYS A 50 -7.54 5.19 2.57
CA CYS A 50 -8.93 4.92 2.20
C CYS A 50 -9.77 6.20 2.23
N GLU A 51 -9.61 7.02 3.28
CA GLU A 51 -10.34 8.29 3.42
C GLU A 51 -9.97 9.29 2.33
N ARG A 52 -8.68 9.42 2.01
CA ARG A 52 -8.21 10.28 0.91
C ARG A 52 -8.78 9.80 -0.42
N PHE A 53 -8.79 8.49 -0.64
CA PHE A 53 -9.35 7.89 -1.84
C PHE A 53 -10.86 8.14 -1.97
N PHE A 54 -11.65 7.87 -0.93
CA PHE A 54 -13.10 8.10 -0.99
C PHE A 54 -13.47 9.58 -1.03
N SER A 55 -12.62 10.47 -0.52
CA SER A 55 -12.78 11.91 -0.70
C SER A 55 -12.60 12.32 -2.17
N GLN A 56 -11.59 11.78 -2.85
CA GLN A 56 -11.39 12.00 -4.30
C GLN A 56 -12.50 11.35 -5.13
N ALA A 57 -12.88 10.11 -4.81
CA ALA A 57 -13.98 9.42 -5.47
C ALA A 57 -15.29 10.21 -5.31
N LYS A 58 -15.55 10.79 -4.14
CA LYS A 58 -16.69 11.69 -3.95
C LYS A 58 -16.65 12.84 -4.95
N LEU A 59 -15.52 13.54 -5.11
CA LEU A 59 -15.39 14.64 -6.07
C LEU A 59 -15.68 14.20 -7.53
N VAL A 60 -15.12 13.06 -7.95
CA VAL A 60 -15.22 12.57 -9.33
C VAL A 60 -16.61 11.98 -9.65
N TYR A 61 -17.27 11.37 -8.67
CA TYR A 61 -18.48 10.60 -8.89
C TYR A 61 -19.77 11.26 -8.37
N THR A 62 -19.76 12.45 -7.76
CA THR A 62 -20.97 12.99 -7.09
C THR A 62 -22.23 13.04 -7.96
N GLU A 63 -22.15 13.53 -9.20
CA GLU A 63 -23.33 13.63 -10.09
C GLU A 63 -23.55 12.34 -10.90
N MET A 64 -22.51 11.75 -11.48
CA MET A 64 -22.59 10.49 -12.24
C MET A 64 -22.98 9.27 -11.39
N ARG A 65 -22.74 9.30 -10.08
CA ARG A 65 -23.10 8.23 -9.15
C ARG A 65 -24.60 8.05 -9.03
N LYS A 66 -25.38 9.14 -9.07
CA LYS A 66 -26.84 9.06 -8.92
C LYS A 66 -27.49 8.28 -10.06
N SER A 67 -26.87 8.29 -11.25
CA SER A 67 -27.34 7.59 -12.44
C SER A 67 -26.73 6.20 -12.64
N MET A 68 -25.80 5.77 -11.79
CA MET A 68 -25.02 4.55 -12.00
C MET A 68 -25.35 3.49 -10.94
N ASP A 69 -25.45 2.23 -11.37
CA ASP A 69 -25.64 1.10 -10.46
C ASP A 69 -24.48 1.00 -9.45
N VAL A 70 -24.81 0.60 -8.21
CA VAL A 70 -23.85 0.55 -7.10
C VAL A 70 -22.69 -0.42 -7.40
N ASN A 71 -22.98 -1.54 -8.08
CA ASN A 71 -21.93 -2.49 -8.45
C ASN A 71 -21.00 -1.90 -9.51
N THR A 72 -21.57 -1.19 -10.49
CA THR A 72 -20.79 -0.53 -11.55
C THR A 72 -19.85 0.51 -10.96
N LEU A 73 -20.35 1.33 -10.02
CA LEU A 73 -19.52 2.28 -9.30
C LEU A 73 -18.39 1.57 -8.54
N GLY A 74 -18.70 0.47 -7.83
CA GLY A 74 -17.70 -0.31 -7.09
C GLY A 74 -16.56 -0.83 -7.98
N VAL A 75 -16.90 -1.33 -9.17
CA VAL A 75 -15.92 -1.81 -10.16
C VAL A 75 -15.04 -0.67 -10.67
N LEU A 76 -15.63 0.48 -11.02
CA LEU A 76 -14.87 1.64 -11.50
C LEU A 76 -13.89 2.15 -10.45
N VAL A 77 -14.34 2.25 -9.20
CA VAL A 77 -13.54 2.67 -8.05
C VAL A 77 -12.39 1.69 -7.81
N PHE A 78 -12.66 0.38 -7.83
CA PHE A 78 -11.63 -0.66 -7.71
C PHE A 78 -10.57 -0.58 -8.81
N LEU A 79 -11.00 -0.46 -10.07
CA LEU A 79 -10.10 -0.33 -11.22
C LEU A 79 -9.29 0.97 -11.16
N SER A 80 -9.90 2.07 -10.71
CA SER A 80 -9.20 3.34 -10.56
C SER A 80 -8.13 3.29 -9.47
N TYR A 81 -8.41 2.62 -8.34
CA TYR A 81 -7.44 2.50 -7.25
C TYR A 81 -6.25 1.62 -7.66
N ASN A 82 -6.52 0.51 -8.35
CA ASN A 82 -5.49 -0.44 -8.77
C ASN A 82 -4.98 -0.13 -10.18
N ARG A 83 -4.85 1.15 -10.55
CA ARG A 83 -4.54 1.55 -11.94
C ARG A 83 -3.23 0.96 -12.46
N ASP A 84 -2.25 0.77 -11.59
CA ASP A 84 -0.95 0.20 -11.95
C ASP A 84 -0.98 -1.34 -12.10
N ALA A 85 -2.06 -1.98 -11.65
CA ALA A 85 -2.23 -3.43 -11.71
C ALA A 85 -2.85 -3.93 -13.02
N TRP A 86 -3.29 -3.03 -13.90
CA TRP A 86 -3.89 -3.40 -15.18
C TRP A 86 -3.61 -2.38 -16.28
N ASP A 87 -3.52 -2.88 -17.51
CA ASP A 87 -3.31 -2.07 -18.71
C ASP A 87 -4.32 -2.45 -19.80
N VAL A 88 -4.27 -1.74 -20.92
CA VAL A 88 -5.15 -2.01 -22.07
C VAL A 88 -4.92 -3.44 -22.59
N GLY A 89 -3.67 -3.94 -22.55
CA GLY A 89 -3.35 -5.31 -22.95
C GLY A 89 -4.08 -6.35 -22.11
N SER A 90 -4.04 -6.19 -20.78
CA SER A 90 -4.71 -7.08 -19.82
C SER A 90 -6.22 -7.11 -20.03
N VAL A 91 -6.85 -5.95 -20.25
CA VAL A 91 -8.30 -5.87 -20.50
C VAL A 91 -8.66 -6.55 -21.83
N GLN A 92 -7.88 -6.33 -22.89
CA GLN A 92 -8.13 -6.96 -24.18
C GLN A 92 -7.93 -8.48 -24.16
N ALA A 93 -7.00 -8.99 -23.34
CA ALA A 93 -6.82 -10.42 -23.14
C ALA A 93 -8.04 -11.05 -22.46
N ILE A 94 -8.55 -10.43 -21.38
CA ILE A 94 -9.76 -10.89 -20.69
C ILE A 94 -10.98 -10.83 -21.62
N ARG A 95 -11.15 -9.72 -22.37
CA ARG A 95 -12.26 -9.58 -23.30
C ARG A 95 -12.26 -10.69 -24.36
N ARG A 96 -11.09 -11.00 -24.94
CA ARG A 96 -10.95 -12.11 -25.89
C ARG A 96 -11.33 -13.45 -25.27
N LYS A 97 -10.90 -13.71 -24.03
CA LYS A 97 -11.25 -14.92 -23.30
C LYS A 97 -12.75 -15.06 -23.03
N MET A 98 -13.48 -13.96 -22.87
CA MET A 98 -14.94 -13.98 -22.66
C MET A 98 -15.76 -14.23 -23.93
N HIS A 99 -15.17 -13.96 -25.11
CA HIS A 99 -15.82 -14.17 -26.41
C HIS A 99 -15.48 -15.52 -27.06
N ASN A 100 -14.56 -16.30 -26.46
CA ASN A 100 -14.25 -17.69 -26.81
C ASN A 100 -15.02 -18.64 -25.88
#